data_AF-A0A967HEZ7-F1
#
_entry.id   AF-A0A967HEZ7-F1
#
_cell.length_a   1.000
_cell.length_b   1.000
_cell.length_c   1.000
_cell.angle_alpha   90.00
_cell.angle_beta   90.00
_cell.angle_gamma   90.00
#
_symmetry.space_group_name_H-M   'P 1'
#
loop_
_entity.id
_entity.type
_entity.pdbx_description
1 polymer ?
#
loop_
_entity_poly.entity_id
_entity_poly.type
_entity_poly.pdbx_seq_one_letter_code
_entity_poly.pdbx_strand_id
1 'polypeptide(L)' 'MLVVVDLQPDFMPGGALPVGEGDELVAPIRELVRSGRFGLHVATQDWHPEGHVSFASSHEGQ' A
#
# COMPACT_ATOMS: atom_id res chain seq x y z
N MET A 1 9.55 15.85 -4.81
CA MET A 1 9.13 14.90 -3.75
C MET A 1 8.43 13.72 -4.41
N LEU A 2 8.68 12.50 -3.96
CA LEU A 2 7.93 11.29 -4.34
C LEU A 2 7.21 10.76 -3.10
N VAL A 3 5.91 10.49 -3.23
CA VAL A 3 5.11 9.83 -2.18
C VAL A 3 4.68 8.47 -2.72
N VAL A 4 5.07 7.40 -2.02
CA VAL A 4 4.67 6.02 -2.32
C VAL A 4 3.56 5.65 -1.37
N VAL A 5 2.35 5.49 -1.89
CA VAL A 5 1.16 5.24 -1.07
C VAL A 5 0.91 3.75 -0.98
N ASP A 6 0.96 3.21 0.23
CA ASP A 6 0.44 1.91 0.62
C ASP A 6 0.90 0.74 -0.29
N LEU A 7 2.19 0.75 -0.65
CA LEU A 7 2.83 -0.36 -1.38
C LEU A 7 3.10 -1.53 -0.42
N GLN A 8 2.03 -2.14 0.08
CA GLN A 8 2.04 -3.17 1.12
C GLN A 8 1.59 -4.54 0.57
N PRO A 9 2.06 -5.66 1.16
CA PRO A 9 1.64 -7.00 0.75
C PRO A 9 0.12 -7.22 0.76
N ASP A 10 -0.61 -6.56 1.67
CA ASP A 10 -2.07 -6.71 1.76
C ASP A 10 -2.80 -6.30 0.48
N PHE A 11 -2.20 -5.38 -0.29
CA PHE A 11 -2.76 -4.89 -1.56
C PHE A 11 -2.15 -5.57 -2.79
N MET A 12 -1.26 -6.55 -2.62
CA MET A 12 -0.69 -7.35 -3.72
C MET A 12 -1.51 -8.63 -3.95
N PRO A 13 -1.37 -9.31 -5.11
CA PRO A 13 -1.99 -10.61 -5.33
C PRO A 13 -1.65 -11.60 -4.21
N GLY A 14 -2.70 -12.18 -3.59
CA GLY A 14 -2.58 -13.09 -2.44
C GLY A 14 -2.64 -12.41 -1.06
N GLY A 15 -2.72 -11.08 -1.00
CA GLY A 15 -2.94 -10.30 0.22
C GLY A 15 -4.40 -10.31 0.70
N ALA A 16 -4.65 -9.59 1.80
CA ALA A 16 -5.97 -9.49 2.42
C ALA A 16 -6.98 -8.66 1.60
N LEU A 17 -6.51 -7.66 0.84
CA LEU A 17 -7.32 -6.83 -0.04
C LEU A 17 -6.61 -6.64 -1.39
N PRO A 18 -6.48 -7.71 -2.19
CA PRO A 18 -5.58 -7.74 -3.34
C PRO A 18 -6.05 -6.79 -4.45
N VAL A 19 -5.12 -5.97 -4.93
CA VAL A 19 -5.25 -5.24 -6.19
C VAL A 19 -4.57 -6.06 -7.28
N GLY A 20 -5.26 -6.27 -8.41
CA GLY A 20 -4.70 -6.98 -9.55
C GLY A 20 -3.40 -6.34 -10.02
N GLU A 21 -2.37 -7.15 -10.25
CA GLU A 21 -1.04 -6.73 -10.72
C GLU A 21 -0.35 -5.70 -9.78
N GLY A 22 -0.81 -5.56 -8.53
CA GLY A 22 -0.28 -4.55 -7.59
C GLY A 22 1.21 -4.74 -7.26
N ASP A 23 1.71 -5.97 -7.35
CA ASP A 23 3.12 -6.30 -7.17
C ASP A 23 4.01 -5.83 -8.34
N GLU A 24 3.45 -5.68 -9.55
CA GLU A 24 4.20 -5.20 -10.73
C GLU A 24 4.68 -3.76 -10.55
N LEU A 25 4.02 -2.97 -9.70
CA LEU A 25 4.38 -1.58 -9.40
C LEU A 25 5.68 -1.45 -8.59
N VAL A 26 6.14 -2.52 -7.93
CA VAL A 26 7.35 -2.48 -7.09
C VAL A 26 8.59 -2.13 -7.92
N ALA A 27 8.73 -2.69 -9.12
CA ALA A 27 9.86 -2.43 -10.00
C ALA A 27 9.92 -0.97 -10.51
N PRO A 28 8.88 -0.40 -11.15
CA PRO A 28 8.90 0.98 -11.61
C PRO A 28 9.03 1.98 -10.45
N ILE A 29 8.39 1.76 -9.30
CA ILE A 29 8.55 2.64 -8.14
C ILE A 29 10.00 2.63 -7.64
N ARG A 30 10.66 1.47 -7.62
CA ARG A 30 12.09 1.35 -7.27
C ARG A 30 12.97 2.13 -8.24
N GLU A 31 12.65 2.14 -9.53
CA GLU A 31 13.36 2.95 -10.52
C GLU A 31 13.15 4.45 -10.28
N LEU A 32 11.93 4.89 -9.95
CA LEU A 32 11.64 6.27 -9.59
C LEU A 32 12.46 6.74 -8.38
N VAL A 33 12.51 5.93 -7.32
CA VAL A 33 13.30 6.19 -6.11
C VAL A 33 14.79 6.28 -6.44
N ARG A 34 15.29 5.40 -7.31
CA ARG A 34 16.71 5.38 -7.71
C ARG A 34 17.10 6.44 -8.71
N SER A 35 16.14 7.04 -9.40
CA SER A 35 16.41 8.01 -10.48
C SER A 35 17.09 9.31 -10.02
N GLY A 36 17.14 9.58 -8.70
CA GLY A 36 17.69 10.83 -8.16
C GLY A 36 16.88 12.09 -8.49
N ARG A 37 15.73 11.95 -9.16
CA ARG A 37 14.87 13.07 -9.57
C ARG A 37 14.15 13.76 -8.42
N PHE A 38 14.07 13.11 -7.26
CA PHE A 38 13.36 13.62 -6.10
C PHE A 38 14.30 13.69 -4.89
N GLY A 39 14.43 14.87 -4.29
CA GLY A 39 15.26 15.08 -3.09
C GLY A 39 14.60 14.65 -1.78
N LEU A 40 13.34 14.20 -1.81
CA LEU A 40 12.59 13.69 -0.66
C LEU A 40 11.66 12.57 -1.12
N HIS A 41 11.72 11.44 -0.41
CA HIS A 41 10.84 10.30 -0.58
C HIS A 41 10.07 10.08 0.72
N VAL A 42 8.76 9.90 0.61
CA VAL A 42 7.88 9.53 1.71
C VAL A 42 7.12 8.28 1.31
N ALA A 43 6.97 7.34 2.22
CA ALA A 43 6.08 6.20 2.04
C ALA A 43 4.98 6.27 3.10
N THR A 44 3.74 5.99 2.72
CA THR A 44 2.65 5.79 3.68
C THR A 44 2.45 4.31 3.90
N GLN A 45 1.81 4.01 5.02
CA GLN A 45 1.44 2.67 5.38
C GLN A 45 0.05 2.72 5.98
N ASP A 46 -0.87 1.98 5.40
CA ASP A 46 -2.14 1.70 6.03
C ASP A 46 -1.89 0.83 7.27
N TRP A 47 -2.32 1.34 8.43
CA TRP A 47 -1.97 0.78 9.74
C TRP A 47 -3.19 0.79 10.66
N HIS A 48 -4.01 -0.24 10.49
CA HIS A 48 -5.23 -0.41 11.25
C HIS A 48 -4.99 -1.23 12.54
N PRO A 49 -5.56 -0.82 13.69
CA PRO A 49 -5.65 -1.70 14.85
C PRO A 49 -6.57 -2.90 14.58
N GLU A 50 -6.45 -3.94 15.39
CA GLU A 50 -7.45 -5.01 15.40
C GLU A 50 -8.84 -4.45 15.71
N GLY A 51 -9.87 -4.91 14.98
CA GLY A 51 -11.23 -4.38 15.11
C GLY A 51 -11.39 -2.96 14.58
N HIS A 52 -10.52 -2.48 13.69
CA HIS A 52 -10.65 -1.15 13.10
C HIS A 52 -12.02 -0.97 12.43
N VAL A 53 -12.56 0.24 12.53
CA VAL A 53 -13.92 0.57 12.07
C VAL A 53 -14.10 0.41 10.55
N SER A 54 -13.03 0.42 9.76
CA SER A 54 -13.11 0.17 8.31
C SER A 54 -13.32 -1.31 7.97
N PHE A 55 -13.06 -2.24 8.90
CA PHE A 55 -13.26 -3.66 8.63
C PHE A 55 -14.73 -4.04 8.76
N ALA A 56 -15.24 -4.76 7.75
CA ALA A 56 -16.59 -5.30 7.78
C ALA A 56 -16.83 -6.23 8.99
N SER A 57 -15.80 -6.96 9.44
CA SER A 57 -15.87 -7.83 10.61
C SER A 57 -16.09 -7.08 11.93
N SER A 58 -15.85 -5.76 11.97
CA SER A 58 -16.10 -4.93 13.15
C SER A 58 -17.56 -4.48 13.27
N HIS A 59 -18.42 -4.82 12.30
CA HIS A 59 -19.84 -4.49 12.28
C HIS A 59 -20.67 -5.76 12.16
N GLU A 60 -21.49 -6.08 13.16
CA GLU A 60 -22.35 -7.26 13.12
C GLU A 60 -23.51 -7.07 12.11
N GLY A 61 -23.32 -7.51 10.87
CA GLY A 61 -24.38 -7.71 9.87
C GLY A 61 -24.99 -6.44 9.27
N GLN A 62 -24.21 -5.35 9.15
CA GLN A 62 -24.61 -4.10 8.49
C GLN A 62 -24.15 -4.03 7.03
#